data_AF-A0A7V9D2L0-F1
#
_entry.id   AF-A0A7V9D2L0-F1
#
_cell.length_a   1.000
_cell.length_b   1.000
_cell.length_c   1.000
_cell.angle_alpha   90.00
_cell.angle_beta   90.00
_cell.angle_gamma   90.00
#
_symmetry.space_group_name_H-M   'P 1'
#
loop_
_entity.id
_entity.type
_entity.pdbx_description
1 polymer ?
#
loop_
_entity_poly.entity_id
_entity_poly.type
_entity_poly.pdbx_seq_one_letter_code
_entity_poly.pdbx_strand_id
1 'polypeptide(L)' 'MATTVSSTPVKFGVFVPQGWRLDLTEIEDPIEQYETMTRVGQQAESAGYDSIWVFDHFHTVPTQELETTFECWTITAG' A
#
# COMPACT_ATOMS: atom_id res chain seq x y z
N MET A 1 -18.77 24.76 -34.84
CA MET A 1 -17.58 24.38 -34.05
C MET A 1 -18.02 23.31 -33.07
N ALA A 2 -17.44 22.11 -33.13
CA ALA A 2 -17.76 21.04 -32.19
C ALA A 2 -16.89 21.19 -30.94
N THR A 3 -17.52 21.34 -29.78
CA THR A 3 -16.84 21.43 -28.49
C THR A 3 -16.43 20.01 -28.07
N THR A 4 -15.14 19.71 -28.06
CA THR A 4 -14.63 18.46 -27.49
C THR A 4 -14.73 18.53 -25.97
N VAL A 5 -15.53 17.65 -25.37
CA VAL A 5 -15.50 17.41 -23.93
C VAL A 5 -14.23 16.61 -23.64
N SER A 6 -13.30 17.20 -22.90
CA SER A 6 -12.14 16.47 -22.37
C SER A 6 -12.64 15.55 -21.26
N SER A 7 -12.63 14.23 -21.47
CA SER A 7 -12.86 13.27 -20.38
C SER A 7 -11.54 13.02 -19.68
N THR A 8 -11.44 13.36 -18.39
CA THR A 8 -10.33 12.91 -17.57
C THR A 8 -10.45 11.39 -17.37
N PRO A 9 -9.41 10.59 -17.66
CA PRO A 9 -9.47 9.15 -17.41
C PRO A 9 -9.66 8.86 -15.92
N VAL A 10 -10.37 7.77 -15.62
CA VAL A 10 -10.56 7.29 -14.24
C VAL A 10 -9.21 6.86 -13.69
N LYS A 11 -8.89 7.34 -12.48
CA LYS A 11 -7.67 6.98 -11.77
C LYS A 11 -7.91 5.80 -10.85
N PHE A 12 -6.92 4.91 -10.76
CA PHE A 12 -6.98 3.73 -9.90
C PHE A 12 -5.86 3.76 -8.86
N GLY A 13 -6.22 3.52 -7.60
CA GLY A 13 -5.29 3.35 -6.50
C GLY A 13 -5.39 1.95 -5.91
N VAL A 14 -4.32 1.51 -5.23
CA VAL A 14 -4.26 0.20 -4.58
C VAL A 14 -3.65 0.30 -3.18
N PHE A 15 -4.13 -0.50 -2.24
CA PHE A 15 -3.50 -0.65 -0.94
C PHE A 15 -2.35 -1.65 -1.02
N VAL A 16 -1.17 -1.26 -0.54
CA VAL A 16 -0.04 -2.19 -0.37
C VAL A 16 -0.17 -2.95 0.95
N PRO A 17 0.39 -4.17 1.07
CA PRO A 17 0.52 -4.84 2.35
C PRO A 17 1.29 -3.94 3.33
N GLN A 18 0.82 -3.79 4.55
CA GLN A 18 1.43 -2.89 5.55
C GLN A 18 1.52 -3.55 6.94
N GLY A 19 0.88 -4.71 7.12
CA GLY A 19 0.89 -5.48 8.36
C GLY A 19 -0.36 -5.26 9.22
N TRP A 20 -1.00 -4.08 9.17
CA TRP A 20 -2.17 -3.79 10.01
C TRP A 20 -3.37 -4.73 9.75
N ARG A 21 -3.44 -5.41 8.61
CA ARG A 21 -4.48 -6.43 8.31
C ARG A 21 -4.00 -7.87 8.51
N LEU A 22 -2.86 -8.07 9.17
CA LEU A 22 -2.18 -9.37 9.22
C LEU A 22 -1.79 -9.87 7.82
N ASP A 23 -1.59 -8.96 6.86
CA ASP A 23 -1.34 -9.27 5.45
C ASP A 23 0.14 -9.58 5.14
N LEU A 24 0.98 -9.66 6.18
CA LEU A 24 2.41 -9.94 6.10
C LEU A 24 2.87 -11.08 7.03
N THR A 25 1.96 -11.72 7.77
CA THR A 25 2.30 -12.72 8.81
C THR A 25 2.86 -14.02 8.29
N GLU A 26 2.78 -14.27 6.98
CA GLU A 26 3.41 -15.44 6.33
C GLU A 26 4.91 -15.24 6.07
N ILE A 27 5.45 -14.05 6.35
CA ILE A 27 6.86 -13.71 6.20
C ILE A 27 7.46 -13.50 7.59
N GLU A 28 8.42 -14.34 7.99
CA GLU A 28 8.99 -14.29 9.34
C GLU A 28 9.87 -13.06 9.59
N ASP A 29 10.67 -12.64 8.59
CA ASP A 29 11.62 -11.53 8.74
C ASP A 29 10.94 -10.17 8.49
N PRO A 30 10.91 -9.24 9.47
CA PRO A 30 10.35 -7.91 9.29
C PRO A 30 11.03 -7.08 8.19
N ILE A 31 12.31 -7.33 7.90
CA ILE A 31 13.00 -6.67 6.79
C ILE A 31 12.38 -7.13 5.48
N GLU A 32 12.22 -8.44 5.29
CA GLU A 32 11.58 -9.01 4.09
C GLU A 32 10.09 -8.63 3.99
N GLN A 33 9.40 -8.39 5.11
CA GLN A 33 8.06 -7.81 5.11
C GLN A 33 8.04 -6.39 4.52
N TYR A 34 8.97 -5.52 4.95
CA TYR A 34 9.11 -4.17 4.40
C TYR A 34 9.50 -4.19 2.92
N GLU A 35 10.45 -5.04 2.55
CA GLU A 35 10.86 -5.21 1.16
C GLU A 35 9.72 -5.75 0.30
N THR A 36 8.90 -6.65 0.82
CA THR A 36 7.69 -7.15 0.14
C THR A 36 6.68 -6.04 -0.11
N MET A 37 6.34 -5.26 0.91
CA MET A 37 5.47 -4.06 0.76
C MET A 37 6.01 -3.13 -0.33
N THR A 38 7.32 -2.85 -0.30
CA THR A 38 7.99 -1.97 -1.27
C THR A 38 7.90 -2.54 -2.69
N ARG A 39 8.15 -3.84 -2.87
CA ARG A 39 8.04 -4.52 -4.17
C ARG A 39 6.61 -4.48 -4.71
N VAL A 40 5.60 -4.61 -3.85
CA VAL A 40 4.18 -4.47 -4.29
C VAL A 40 3.90 -3.04 -4.76
N GLY A 41 4.45 -2.03 -4.09
CA GLY A 41 4.35 -0.64 -4.55
C GLY A 41 4.99 -0.40 -5.93
N GLN A 42 6.21 -0.91 -6.13
CA GLN A 42 6.91 -0.87 -7.42
C GLN A 42 6.14 -1.62 -8.53
N GLN A 43 5.51 -2.74 -8.17
CA GLN A 43 4.68 -3.50 -9.10
C GLN A 43 3.38 -2.77 -9.45
N ALA A 44 2.78 -2.04 -8.50
CA ALA A 44 1.62 -1.20 -8.76
C ALA A 44 1.94 -0.08 -9.75
N GLU A 45 3.10 0.59 -9.59
CA GLU A 45 3.60 1.58 -10.56
C GLU A 45 3.78 0.94 -11.95
N SER A 46 4.46 -0.20 -12.02
CA SER A 46 4.68 -0.93 -13.28
C SER A 46 3.38 -1.39 -13.96
N ALA A 47 2.34 -1.65 -13.18
CA ALA A 47 1.01 -2.03 -13.65
C ALA A 47 0.12 -0.83 -14.04
N GLY A 48 0.59 0.41 -13.86
CA GLY A 48 -0.11 1.63 -14.26
C GLY A 48 -1.14 2.16 -13.25
N TYR A 49 -1.02 1.79 -11.97
CA TYR A 49 -1.82 2.44 -10.92
C TYR A 49 -1.32 3.87 -10.68
N ASP A 50 -2.26 4.79 -10.42
CA ASP A 50 -1.96 6.20 -10.18
C ASP A 50 -1.43 6.47 -8.77
N SER A 51 -1.69 5.58 -7.82
CA SER A 51 -1.34 5.75 -6.41
C SER A 51 -1.29 4.44 -5.65
N ILE A 52 -0.42 4.39 -4.64
CA ILE A 52 -0.52 3.42 -3.55
C ILE A 52 -1.11 4.08 -2.31
N TRP A 53 -1.73 3.28 -1.46
CA TRP A 53 -2.37 3.72 -0.24
C TRP A 53 -1.89 2.88 0.94
N VAL A 54 -1.69 3.55 2.06
CA VAL A 54 -1.34 2.99 3.36
C VAL A 54 -2.26 3.62 4.40
N PHE A 55 -2.52 2.93 5.49
CA PHE A 55 -3.38 3.40 6.58
C PHE A 55 -2.55 3.96 7.73
N ASP A 56 -3.01 5.06 8.30
CA ASP A 56 -2.45 5.58 9.55
C ASP A 56 -2.98 4.78 10.74
N HIS A 57 -2.32 3.66 11.04
CA HIS A 57 -2.78 2.72 12.07
C HIS A 57 -1.61 2.13 12.87
N PHE A 58 -1.85 1.87 14.16
CA PHE A 58 -0.82 1.44 15.12
C PHE A 58 -1.03 0.02 15.69
N HIS A 59 -2.15 -0.61 15.37
CA HIS A 59 -2.46 -1.96 15.85
C HIS A 59 -3.14 -2.74 14.74
N THR A 60 -3.02 -4.06 14.79
CA THR A 60 -3.63 -4.91 13.77
C THR A 60 -5.15 -4.95 13.88
N VAL A 61 -5.78 -5.39 12.81
CA VAL A 61 -7.21 -5.71 12.67
C VAL A 61 -7.36 -7.08 11.98
N PRO A 62 -8.49 -7.78 12.16
CA PRO A 62 -9.65 -7.42 13.00
C PRO A 62 -9.38 -7.57 14.50
N THR A 63 -8.31 -8.26 14.90
CA THR A 63 -7.86 -8.42 16.28
C THR A 63 -6.51 -7.74 16.49
N GLN A 64 -6.23 -7.35 17.73
CA GLN A 64 -4.98 -6.70 18.14
C GLN A 64 -3.96 -7.79 18.50
N GLU A 65 -3.04 -8.07 17.57
CA GLU A 65 -1.99 -9.07 17.70
C GLU A 65 -0.62 -8.37 17.78
N LEU A 66 0.38 -9.08 18.33
CA LEU A 66 1.76 -8.61 18.37
C LEU A 66 2.50 -8.95 17.07
N GLU A 67 1.96 -8.45 15.96
CA GLU A 67 2.50 -8.61 14.62
C GLU A 67 2.93 -7.27 14.05
N THR A 68 3.75 -7.30 12.99
CA THR A 68 4.22 -6.08 12.34
C THR A 68 3.07 -5.19 11.90
N THR A 69 3.17 -3.90 12.19
CA THR A 69 2.31 -2.85 11.66
C THR A 69 3.21 -1.66 11.35
N PHE A 70 3.53 -1.45 10.07
CA PHE A 70 4.43 -0.37 9.71
C PHE A 70 3.73 0.99 9.82
N GLU A 71 4.42 1.94 10.43
CA GLU A 71 3.91 3.30 10.66
C GLU A 71 3.88 4.07 9.33
N CYS A 72 2.77 4.77 9.06
CA CYS A 72 2.45 5.23 7.72
C CYS A 72 3.37 6.33 7.19
N TRP A 73 3.94 7.18 8.05
CA TRP A 73 4.83 8.25 7.60
C TRP A 73 6.23 7.74 7.30
N THR A 74 6.79 6.91 8.17
CA THR A 74 8.14 6.36 8.03
C THR A 74 8.29 5.50 6.78
N ILE A 75 7.28 4.71 6.41
CA ILE A 75 7.31 3.92 5.16
C ILE A 75 7.24 4.77 3.89
N THR A 76 6.70 6.00 3.97
CA THR A 76 6.65 6.93 2.82
C THR A 76 7.90 7.80 2.70
N ALA A 77 8.81 7.75 3.68
CA ALA A 77 10.02 8.56 3.69
C ALA A 77 11.21 7.92 2.95
N GLY A 78 11.07 6.65 2.53
CA GLY A 78 12.08 5.87 1.81
C GLY A 78 12.22 6.24 0.34
#